data_AF-A0A7S1BRI6-F1
#
_entry.id   AF-A0A7S1BRI6-F1
#
_cell.length_a   1.000
_cell.length_b   1.000
_cell.length_c   1.000
_cell.angle_alpha   90.00
_cell.angle_beta   90.00
_cell.angle_gamma   90.00
#
_symmetry.space_group_name_H-M   'P 1'
#
loop_
_entity.id
_entity.type
_entity.pdbx_description
1 polymer ?
#
loop_
_entity_poly.entity_id
_entity_poly.type
_entity_poly.pdbx_seq_one_letter_code
_entity_poly.pdbx_strand_id
1 'polypeptide(L)'
;MKDIYRLPVLSILFAAKSTKGFGFDSYPKVHPSLKESASAQEHLQISVKFDIGIDKESQERGPHLYLNGLELKFCNDDIALSPPEGNQNYPKLPGINGPRPNLSTGGKHLEVISSPSFIDHQGIQNVDFKNGCWEMLWREDAPAGTVVCGFDIPNKATRNGATLPAGTLYVSFVLWNKDDLMIEQARKKIVETEARKCLKDKDDILQKYNKESNIIKKALLYRSATMEVEKYHRLQRSGILSVQNIPDAADVVPIRNNLMLTSKGTVWMKNKLDSGPQQLSSVIPWFSKKQELLGVASIQRHATKKDVIENPAFSIFQ
;
A
#
# COMPACT_ATOMS: atom_id res chain seq x y z
N MET A 1 14.64 -39.87 -1.98
CA MET A 1 13.53 -38.94 -1.67
C MET A 1 14.15 -37.60 -1.33
N LYS A 2 14.03 -36.61 -2.22
CA LYS A 2 14.54 -35.25 -2.03
C LYS A 2 13.35 -34.38 -1.63
N ASP A 3 13.17 -34.15 -0.34
CA ASP A 3 12.24 -33.13 0.13
C ASP A 3 12.82 -31.77 -0.21
N ILE A 4 12.32 -31.22 -1.32
CA ILE A 4 12.49 -29.82 -1.68
C ILE A 4 11.68 -29.05 -0.66
N TYR A 5 12.36 -28.46 0.32
CA TYR A 5 11.81 -27.43 1.20
C TYR A 5 11.33 -26.26 0.34
N ARG A 6 10.08 -26.32 -0.13
CA ARG A 6 9.36 -25.15 -0.62
C ARG A 6 9.07 -24.29 0.60
N LEU A 7 9.92 -23.29 0.81
CA LEU A 7 9.59 -22.17 1.68
C LEU A 7 8.23 -21.61 1.22
N PRO A 8 7.22 -21.52 2.10
CA PRO A 8 5.94 -20.94 1.74
C PRO A 8 6.17 -19.49 1.29
N VAL A 9 5.55 -19.15 0.16
CA VAL A 9 5.53 -17.82 -0.45
C VAL A 9 4.82 -16.86 0.52
N LEU A 10 5.59 -16.31 1.44
CA LEU A 10 5.21 -15.28 2.40
C LEU A 10 5.17 -13.94 1.65
N SER A 11 4.11 -13.70 0.87
CA SER A 11 4.00 -12.50 0.02
C SER A 11 2.75 -11.64 0.29
N ILE A 12 2.06 -11.81 1.42
CA ILE A 12 0.91 -10.97 1.76
C ILE A 12 0.98 -10.53 3.23
N LEU A 13 2.01 -9.74 3.56
CA LEU A 13 2.07 -8.92 4.77
C LEU A 13 2.65 -7.54 4.38
N PHE A 14 2.03 -6.89 3.41
CA PHE A 14 2.52 -5.65 2.81
C PHE A 14 1.92 -4.35 3.38
N ALA A 15 1.16 -4.40 4.48
CA ALA A 15 0.28 -3.26 4.81
C ALA A 15 0.38 -2.62 6.21
N ALA A 16 1.03 -3.20 7.24
CA ALA A 16 0.82 -2.66 8.59
C ALA A 16 2.01 -2.70 9.59
N LYS A 17 3.25 -2.94 9.16
CA LYS A 17 4.43 -2.93 10.08
C LYS A 17 5.58 -2.03 9.64
N SER A 18 5.29 -0.87 9.08
CA SER A 18 6.33 0.14 8.81
C SER A 18 6.08 1.41 9.63
N THR A 19 6.55 1.44 10.88
CA THR A 19 6.54 2.68 11.68
C THR A 19 7.84 2.97 12.43
N LYS A 20 8.91 2.19 12.24
CA LYS A 20 10.23 2.54 12.81
C LYS A 20 11.35 2.22 11.84
N GLY A 21 11.90 3.26 11.23
CA GLY A 21 13.22 3.18 10.62
C GLY A 21 13.37 4.10 9.44
N PHE A 22 13.54 5.41 9.69
CA PHE A 22 14.37 6.31 8.87
C PHE A 22 14.80 7.47 9.75
N GLY A 23 16.03 7.40 10.25
CA GLY A 23 16.78 8.57 10.71
C GLY A 23 17.72 8.93 9.57
N PHE A 24 17.50 10.09 8.96
CA PHE A 24 18.45 10.73 8.07
C PHE A 24 18.58 12.18 8.54
N ASP A 25 19.80 12.55 8.94
CA ASP A 25 20.16 13.78 9.66
C ASP A 25 20.19 15.05 8.79
N SER A 26 19.30 15.18 7.82
CA SER A 26 19.12 16.44 7.10
C SER A 26 17.74 16.54 6.45
N TYR A 27 16.94 17.49 6.93
CA TYR A 27 15.55 17.66 6.53
C TYR A 27 15.37 18.80 5.53
N PRO A 28 14.78 18.55 4.33
CA PRO A 28 14.19 19.60 3.54
C PRO A 28 12.82 20.02 4.12
N LYS A 29 12.50 21.30 3.92
CA LYS A 29 11.19 21.92 4.20
C LYS A 29 10.06 21.14 3.50
N VAL A 30 8.84 21.17 4.08
CA VAL A 30 7.59 20.68 3.46
C VAL A 30 7.63 20.90 1.96
N HIS A 31 7.42 19.85 1.16
CA HIS A 31 7.47 19.92 -0.31
C HIS A 31 6.51 21.02 -0.79
N PRO A 32 6.99 22.23 -1.15
CA PRO A 32 6.13 23.39 -1.37
C PRO A 32 5.13 23.15 -2.50
N SER A 33 5.46 22.23 -3.40
CA SER A 33 4.66 21.81 -4.54
C SER A 33 3.75 20.62 -4.28
N LEU A 34 3.45 20.24 -3.02
CA LEU A 34 2.48 19.16 -2.76
C LEU A 34 1.08 19.53 -3.28
N LYS A 35 0.66 20.78 -3.07
CA LYS A 35 -0.61 21.31 -3.63
C LYS A 35 -0.58 21.32 -5.16
N GLU A 36 0.53 21.79 -5.74
CA GLU A 36 0.71 21.78 -7.21
C GLU A 36 0.68 20.36 -7.78
N SER A 37 1.27 19.39 -7.06
CA SER A 37 1.30 17.98 -7.45
C SER A 37 -0.08 17.36 -7.41
N ALA A 38 -0.90 17.69 -6.40
CA ALA A 38 -2.30 17.27 -6.36
C ALA A 38 -3.10 17.93 -7.48
N SER A 39 -2.95 19.25 -7.67
CA SER A 39 -3.62 19.97 -8.76
C SER A 39 -3.25 19.40 -10.13
N ALA A 40 -2.02 18.95 -10.32
CA ALA A 40 -1.58 18.32 -11.56
C ALA A 40 -2.36 17.03 -11.87
N GLN A 41 -2.93 16.33 -10.88
CA GLN A 41 -3.68 15.08 -11.09
C GLN A 41 -5.11 15.27 -11.58
N GLU A 42 -5.54 16.51 -11.86
CA GLU A 42 -6.88 16.77 -12.36
C GLU A 42 -7.23 15.94 -13.61
N HIS A 43 -8.39 15.30 -13.60
CA HIS A 43 -8.85 14.39 -14.65
C HIS A 43 -7.98 13.13 -14.83
N LEU A 44 -7.09 12.80 -13.89
CA LEU A 44 -6.48 11.48 -13.87
C LEU A 44 -7.59 10.44 -13.67
N GLN A 45 -7.62 9.41 -14.53
CA GLN A 45 -8.55 8.31 -14.42
C GLN A 45 -7.81 7.02 -14.08
N ILE A 46 -8.30 6.31 -13.06
CA ILE A 46 -7.76 5.00 -12.66
C ILE A 46 -8.87 3.97 -12.54
N SER A 47 -8.57 2.74 -12.97
CA SER A 47 -9.42 1.58 -12.77
C SER A 47 -8.86 0.73 -11.64
N VAL A 48 -9.67 0.50 -10.60
CA VAL A 48 -9.26 -0.18 -9.37
C VAL A 48 -10.08 -1.47 -9.20
N LYS A 49 -9.38 -2.53 -8.81
CA LYS A 49 -9.97 -3.79 -8.36
C LYS A 49 -9.71 -3.95 -6.86
N PHE A 50 -10.70 -4.46 -6.13
CA PHE A 50 -10.54 -4.84 -4.74
C PHE A 50 -10.54 -6.35 -4.56
N ASP A 51 -9.71 -6.80 -3.62
CA ASP A 51 -9.69 -8.16 -3.07
C ASP A 51 -9.88 -8.06 -1.55
N ILE A 52 -11.11 -8.29 -1.10
CA ILE A 52 -11.53 -8.21 0.30
C ILE A 52 -11.64 -9.62 0.89
N GLY A 53 -11.03 -9.89 2.04
CA GLY A 53 -11.09 -11.25 2.61
C GLY A 53 -9.88 -11.68 3.43
N ILE A 54 -9.20 -10.74 4.09
CA ILE A 54 -8.04 -11.09 4.91
C ILE A 54 -8.53 -11.73 6.22
N ASP A 55 -8.27 -13.03 6.39
CA ASP A 55 -8.47 -13.69 7.68
C ASP A 55 -7.46 -13.14 8.69
N LYS A 56 -7.99 -12.52 9.76
CA LYS A 56 -7.19 -11.86 10.81
C LYS A 56 -6.43 -12.87 11.67
N GLU A 57 -6.91 -14.10 11.77
CA GLU A 57 -6.38 -15.09 12.71
C GLU A 57 -5.41 -16.06 12.02
N SER A 58 -5.76 -16.57 10.84
CA SER A 58 -5.00 -17.65 10.21
C SER A 58 -3.92 -17.18 9.23
N GLN A 59 -4.02 -15.95 8.69
CA GLN A 59 -3.25 -15.52 7.51
C GLN A 59 -3.38 -16.48 6.30
N GLU A 60 -4.30 -17.45 6.35
CA GLU A 60 -4.60 -18.34 5.24
C GLU A 60 -5.56 -17.66 4.26
N ARG A 61 -5.70 -18.23 3.05
CA ARG A 61 -6.67 -17.76 2.06
C ARG A 61 -8.08 -18.07 2.55
N GLY A 62 -8.61 -17.17 3.36
CA GLY A 62 -10.02 -17.15 3.74
C GLY A 62 -10.93 -16.91 2.54
N PRO A 63 -12.24 -16.79 2.75
CA PRO A 63 -13.14 -16.40 1.68
C PRO A 63 -12.80 -15.01 1.15
N HIS A 64 -12.86 -14.83 -0.17
CA HIS A 64 -12.55 -13.58 -0.85
C HIS A 64 -13.77 -13.02 -1.59
N LEU A 65 -13.94 -11.69 -1.52
CA LEU A 65 -14.86 -10.87 -2.28
C LEU A 65 -14.03 -10.01 -3.24
N TYR A 66 -14.05 -10.38 -4.52
CA TYR A 66 -13.44 -9.60 -5.60
C TYR A 66 -14.45 -8.60 -6.16
N LEU A 67 -14.11 -7.32 -6.09
CA LEU A 67 -14.87 -6.24 -6.70
C LEU A 67 -14.09 -5.71 -7.90
N ASN A 68 -14.68 -5.76 -9.09
CA ASN A 68 -14.03 -5.30 -10.32
C ASN A 68 -14.80 -4.12 -10.92
N GLY A 69 -14.13 -3.30 -11.73
CA GLY A 69 -14.77 -2.25 -12.52
C GLY A 69 -14.98 -0.92 -11.81
N LEU A 70 -14.35 -0.66 -10.66
CA LEU A 70 -14.37 0.68 -10.07
C LEU A 70 -13.50 1.60 -10.94
N GLU A 71 -14.10 2.63 -11.52
CA GLU A 71 -13.39 3.68 -12.25
C GLU A 71 -13.51 5.01 -11.53
N LEU A 72 -12.38 5.66 -11.29
CA LEU A 72 -12.27 6.87 -10.49
C LEU A 72 -11.65 7.98 -11.32
N LYS A 73 -12.16 9.20 -11.15
CA LYS A 73 -11.58 10.41 -11.72
C LYS A 73 -11.28 11.44 -10.65
N PHE A 74 -10.02 11.87 -10.62
CA PHE A 74 -9.51 12.86 -9.68
C PHE A 74 -9.98 14.25 -10.09
N CYS A 75 -10.70 14.95 -9.21
CA CYS A 75 -11.13 16.33 -9.42
C CYS A 75 -10.35 17.26 -8.48
N ASN A 76 -10.19 18.52 -8.89
CA ASN A 76 -9.46 19.52 -8.12
C ASN A 76 -10.32 20.31 -7.13
N ASP A 77 -11.64 20.14 -7.21
CA ASP A 77 -12.61 20.85 -6.37
C ASP A 77 -12.39 20.52 -4.90
N ASP A 78 -12.13 21.55 -4.11
CA ASP A 78 -11.93 21.42 -2.67
C ASP A 78 -13.29 21.19 -1.98
N ILE A 79 -13.40 20.10 -1.23
CA ILE A 79 -14.65 19.70 -0.55
C ILE A 79 -15.12 20.76 0.45
N ALA A 80 -14.20 21.55 1.00
CA ALA A 80 -14.53 22.61 1.97
C ALA A 80 -15.17 23.85 1.32
N LEU A 81 -14.98 24.07 0.01
CA LEU A 81 -15.41 25.29 -0.69
C LEU A 81 -16.68 25.10 -1.51
N SER A 82 -17.05 23.85 -1.79
CA SER A 82 -18.32 23.51 -2.40
C SER A 82 -19.25 23.00 -1.30
N PRO A 83 -20.02 23.86 -0.59
CA PRO A 83 -21.21 23.36 0.08
C PRO A 83 -22.05 22.78 -1.05
N PRO A 84 -22.21 21.45 -1.16
CA PRO A 84 -23.10 20.92 -2.15
C PRO A 84 -24.48 21.48 -1.81
N GLU A 85 -25.30 21.75 -2.82
CA GLU A 85 -26.70 22.15 -2.64
C GLU A 85 -27.57 21.09 -1.92
N GLY A 86 -26.95 20.09 -1.30
CA GLY A 86 -27.51 19.16 -0.34
C GLY A 86 -26.44 18.79 0.68
N ASN A 87 -26.88 18.39 1.86
CA ASN A 87 -26.11 18.03 3.06
C ASN A 87 -25.17 16.80 2.84
N GLN A 88 -24.30 16.78 1.82
CA GLN A 88 -23.43 15.65 1.53
C GLN A 88 -22.30 15.59 2.55
N ASN A 89 -22.41 14.61 3.44
CA ASN A 89 -21.33 14.24 4.34
C ASN A 89 -20.28 13.46 3.56
N TYR A 90 -19.19 14.10 3.17
CA TYR A 90 -18.01 13.39 2.69
C TYR A 90 -17.33 12.61 3.82
N PRO A 91 -16.70 11.46 3.52
CA PRO A 91 -15.77 10.79 4.42
C PRO A 91 -14.75 11.75 5.00
N LYS A 92 -14.55 11.72 6.33
CA LYS A 92 -13.47 12.47 6.99
C LYS A 92 -12.13 11.84 6.62
N LEU A 93 -11.30 12.56 5.91
CA LEU A 93 -10.01 12.06 5.44
C LEU A 93 -8.93 12.14 6.54
N PRO A 94 -8.06 11.12 6.67
CA PRO A 94 -7.18 10.98 7.83
C PRO A 94 -6.11 12.05 7.99
N GLY A 95 -5.71 12.76 6.94
CA GLY A 95 -4.70 13.82 6.99
C GLY A 95 -5.28 15.15 7.39
N ILE A 96 -6.20 15.69 6.59
CA ILE A 96 -6.83 17.00 6.86
C ILE A 96 -7.63 17.00 8.18
N ASN A 97 -8.22 15.86 8.57
CA ASN A 97 -8.88 15.69 9.87
C ASN A 97 -7.96 15.02 10.92
N GLY A 98 -6.68 14.89 10.62
CA GLY A 98 -5.67 14.24 11.45
C GLY A 98 -4.91 15.20 12.36
N PRO A 99 -3.89 14.68 13.08
CA PRO A 99 -3.08 15.49 14.00
C PRO A 99 -2.13 16.47 13.30
N ARG A 100 -1.84 16.27 12.00
CA ARG A 100 -0.91 17.09 11.20
C ARG A 100 -1.52 17.46 9.84
N PRO A 101 -2.56 18.33 9.82
CA PRO A 101 -3.25 18.69 8.58
C PRO A 101 -2.36 19.45 7.58
N ASN A 102 -1.27 20.07 8.04
CA ASN A 102 -0.29 20.76 7.20
C ASN A 102 0.50 19.84 6.26
N LEU A 103 0.46 18.52 6.50
CA LEU A 103 1.08 17.49 5.66
C LEU A 103 0.12 16.91 4.62
N SER A 104 -1.12 17.39 4.60
CA SER A 104 -2.16 17.02 3.63
C SER A 104 -2.35 18.13 2.60
N THR A 105 -2.76 17.74 1.40
CA THR A 105 -3.24 18.66 0.37
C THR A 105 -4.61 19.27 0.68
N GLY A 106 -5.30 18.74 1.69
CA GLY A 106 -6.73 18.96 1.88
C GLY A 106 -7.56 17.94 1.10
N GLY A 107 -8.83 17.80 1.49
CA GLY A 107 -9.78 16.90 0.85
C GLY A 107 -10.31 17.46 -0.46
N LYS A 108 -10.19 16.67 -1.52
CA LYS A 108 -10.62 16.97 -2.88
C LYS A 108 -11.69 16.00 -3.36
N HIS A 109 -12.57 16.45 -4.25
CA HIS A 109 -13.62 15.60 -4.80
C HIS A 109 -13.05 14.46 -5.66
N LEU A 110 -13.63 13.26 -5.53
CA LEU A 110 -13.31 12.10 -6.35
C LEU A 110 -14.60 11.62 -7.03
N GLU A 111 -14.63 11.71 -8.36
CA GLU A 111 -15.78 11.29 -9.16
C GLU A 111 -15.71 9.77 -9.40
N VAL A 112 -16.79 9.05 -9.09
CA VAL A 112 -16.93 7.62 -9.40
C VAL A 112 -17.60 7.51 -10.78
N ILE A 113 -16.82 7.13 -11.79
CA ILE A 113 -17.31 6.98 -13.18
C ILE A 113 -18.13 5.70 -13.33
N SER A 114 -17.59 4.60 -12.79
CA SER A 114 -18.22 3.27 -12.83
C SER A 114 -18.14 2.63 -11.46
N SER A 115 -19.28 2.10 -11.00
CA SER A 115 -19.38 1.40 -9.73
C SER A 115 -18.90 -0.05 -9.87
N PRO A 116 -18.16 -0.59 -8.89
CA PRO A 116 -17.66 -1.94 -8.98
C PRO A 116 -18.77 -2.98 -8.81
N SER A 117 -18.54 -4.17 -9.35
CA SER A 117 -19.46 -5.30 -9.24
C SER A 117 -18.76 -6.60 -8.85
N PHE A 118 -19.56 -7.54 -8.36
CA PHE A 118 -19.16 -8.93 -8.15
C PHE A 118 -20.26 -9.87 -8.68
N ILE A 119 -19.92 -11.14 -8.86
CA ILE A 119 -20.86 -12.17 -9.31
C ILE A 119 -21.23 -13.05 -8.13
N ASP A 120 -22.50 -13.20 -7.82
CA ASP A 120 -23.00 -14.19 -6.85
C ASP A 120 -23.88 -15.24 -7.52
N HIS A 121 -24.63 -16.01 -6.73
CA HIS A 121 -25.54 -17.03 -7.24
C HIS A 121 -26.80 -16.43 -7.90
N GLN A 122 -27.06 -15.13 -7.71
CA GLN A 122 -28.18 -14.40 -8.31
C GLN A 122 -27.77 -13.61 -9.55
N GLY A 123 -26.48 -13.44 -9.81
CA GLY A 123 -25.94 -12.80 -11.00
C GLY A 123 -24.92 -11.72 -10.68
N ILE A 124 -24.90 -10.66 -11.49
CA ILE A 124 -24.02 -9.51 -11.28
C ILE A 124 -24.65 -8.58 -10.24
N GLN A 125 -23.94 -8.35 -9.15
CA GLN A 125 -24.31 -7.44 -8.07
C GLN A 125 -23.41 -6.21 -8.11
N ASN A 126 -24.01 -5.03 -8.22
CA ASN A 126 -23.29 -3.75 -8.18
C ASN A 126 -23.16 -3.27 -6.72
N VAL A 127 -22.03 -2.64 -6.40
CA VAL A 127 -21.77 -2.04 -5.09
C VAL A 127 -21.66 -0.54 -5.25
N ASP A 128 -22.53 0.20 -4.56
CA ASP A 128 -22.54 1.65 -4.63
C ASP A 128 -21.38 2.27 -3.85
N PHE A 129 -20.67 3.20 -4.49
CA PHE A 129 -19.63 4.03 -3.87
C PHE A 129 -20.08 5.49 -3.95
N LYS A 130 -20.41 6.11 -2.81
CA LYS A 130 -20.93 7.48 -2.75
C LYS A 130 -19.90 8.43 -2.12
N ASN A 131 -20.09 9.73 -2.36
CA ASN A 131 -19.32 10.82 -1.74
C ASN A 131 -17.80 10.61 -1.85
N GLY A 132 -17.31 10.24 -3.03
CA GLY A 132 -15.89 10.02 -3.24
C GLY A 132 -15.07 11.27 -2.90
N CYS A 133 -14.02 11.08 -2.11
CA CYS A 133 -13.05 12.12 -1.79
C CYS A 133 -11.63 11.56 -1.80
N TRP A 134 -10.64 12.44 -1.95
CA TRP A 134 -9.23 12.03 -1.90
C TRP A 134 -8.33 13.13 -1.34
N GLU A 135 -7.15 12.74 -0.86
CA GLU A 135 -6.07 13.66 -0.48
C GLU A 135 -4.70 13.01 -0.73
N MET A 136 -3.67 13.83 -0.91
CA MET A 136 -2.28 13.38 -0.81
C MET A 136 -1.71 13.74 0.56
N LEU A 137 -0.98 12.80 1.14
CA LEU A 137 -0.29 12.93 2.42
C LEU A 137 1.20 12.76 2.20
N TRP A 138 1.99 13.71 2.68
CA TRP A 138 3.44 13.61 2.63
C TRP A 138 4.03 13.87 4.01
N ARG A 139 4.64 12.84 4.61
CA ARG A 139 5.28 13.02 5.91
C ARG A 139 6.57 13.79 5.74
N GLU A 140 6.87 14.64 6.71
CA GLU A 140 8.22 15.20 6.87
C GLU A 140 9.22 14.05 6.81
N ASP A 141 10.19 14.20 5.91
CA ASP A 141 11.38 13.35 5.82
C ASP A 141 11.13 11.92 5.33
N ALA A 142 9.91 11.65 4.86
CA ALA A 142 9.60 10.41 4.19
C ALA A 142 9.96 10.53 2.69
N PRO A 143 10.65 9.53 2.11
CA PRO A 143 10.94 9.49 0.67
C PRO A 143 9.68 9.22 -0.18
N ALA A 144 8.57 8.88 0.48
CA ALA A 144 7.31 8.54 -0.16
C ALA A 144 6.13 9.19 0.59
N GLY A 145 5.14 9.62 -0.19
CA GLY A 145 3.83 10.03 0.27
C GLY A 145 2.79 8.92 0.18
N THR A 146 1.53 9.28 0.33
CA THR A 146 0.38 8.39 0.20
C THR A 146 -0.79 9.14 -0.40
N VAL A 147 -1.46 8.53 -1.39
CA VAL A 147 -2.76 8.98 -1.87
C VAL A 147 -3.81 8.19 -1.11
N VAL A 148 -4.74 8.88 -0.46
CA VAL A 148 -5.87 8.26 0.25
C VAL A 148 -7.16 8.65 -0.44
N CYS A 149 -7.97 7.67 -0.82
CA CYS A 149 -9.32 7.83 -1.33
C CYS A 149 -10.32 7.36 -0.27
N GLY A 150 -11.37 8.13 -0.02
CA GLY A 150 -12.47 7.80 0.89
C GLY A 150 -13.79 7.67 0.14
N PHE A 151 -14.63 6.72 0.56
CA PHE A 151 -15.96 6.47 0.00
C PHE A 151 -16.95 6.13 1.09
N ASP A 152 -18.22 6.48 0.89
CA ASP A 152 -19.33 5.98 1.69
C ASP A 152 -20.01 4.81 0.98
N ILE A 153 -20.03 3.66 1.66
CA ILE A 153 -20.66 2.42 1.21
C ILE A 153 -22.01 2.31 1.93
N PRO A 154 -23.15 2.53 1.25
CA PRO A 154 -24.46 2.54 1.91
C PRO A 154 -24.91 1.15 2.33
N ASN A 155 -24.59 0.13 1.53
CA ASN A 155 -25.07 -1.24 1.70
C ASN A 155 -23.90 -2.21 1.88
N LYS A 156 -24.06 -3.16 2.80
CA LYS A 156 -23.09 -4.26 2.99
C LYS A 156 -23.12 -5.18 1.76
N ALA A 157 -21.96 -5.58 1.27
CA ALA A 157 -21.81 -6.60 0.23
C ALA A 157 -21.18 -7.87 0.83
N THR A 158 -21.70 -9.05 0.49
CA THR A 158 -21.22 -10.34 1.04
C THR A 158 -21.12 -11.40 -0.06
N ARG A 159 -20.00 -12.13 -0.10
CA ARG A 159 -19.82 -13.27 -1.01
C ARG A 159 -18.96 -14.33 -0.35
N ASN A 160 -19.40 -15.58 -0.40
CA ASN A 160 -18.65 -16.75 0.11
C ASN A 160 -18.17 -16.64 1.57
N GLY A 161 -18.77 -15.78 2.40
CA GLY A 161 -18.32 -15.51 3.77
C GLY A 161 -17.44 -14.26 3.93
N ALA A 162 -16.89 -13.72 2.83
CA ALA A 162 -16.24 -12.41 2.82
C ALA A 162 -17.30 -11.31 2.85
N THR A 163 -17.09 -10.30 3.70
CA THR A 163 -18.00 -9.17 3.88
C THR A 163 -17.26 -7.86 3.65
N LEU A 164 -17.79 -7.01 2.77
CA LEU A 164 -17.52 -5.56 2.76
C LEU A 164 -18.61 -4.88 3.59
N PRO A 165 -18.30 -4.35 4.78
CA PRO A 165 -19.30 -3.73 5.63
C PRO A 165 -19.74 -2.36 5.09
N ALA A 166 -20.97 -1.97 5.41
CA ALA A 166 -21.47 -0.63 5.14
C ALA A 166 -20.75 0.42 6.02
N GLY A 167 -20.53 1.61 5.48
CA GLY A 167 -19.87 2.73 6.14
C GLY A 167 -18.74 3.32 5.31
N THR A 168 -17.83 4.01 5.97
CA THR A 168 -16.75 4.73 5.31
C THR A 168 -15.56 3.82 5.02
N LEU A 169 -15.31 3.59 3.73
CA LEU A 169 -14.21 2.81 3.21
C LEU A 169 -13.07 3.73 2.80
N TYR A 170 -11.84 3.35 3.11
CA TYR A 170 -10.64 4.05 2.67
C TYR A 170 -9.76 3.11 1.84
N VAL A 171 -9.17 3.68 0.80
CA VAL A 171 -8.20 3.03 -0.06
C VAL A 171 -6.95 3.89 -0.07
N SER A 172 -5.78 3.30 0.19
CA SER A 172 -4.52 4.03 0.17
C SER A 172 -3.48 3.39 -0.73
N PHE A 173 -2.83 4.23 -1.53
CA PHE A 173 -1.73 3.86 -2.42
C PHE A 173 -0.49 4.66 -2.03
N VAL A 174 0.69 4.04 -2.10
CA VAL A 174 1.95 4.73 -1.80
C VAL A 174 2.35 5.55 -3.01
N LEU A 175 2.80 6.78 -2.77
CA LEU A 175 3.18 7.73 -3.79
C LEU A 175 4.67 8.01 -3.67
N TRP A 176 5.38 8.04 -4.79
CA TRP A 176 6.81 8.30 -4.84
C TRP A 176 7.12 9.40 -5.85
N ASN A 177 8.16 10.18 -5.58
CA ASN A 177 8.84 10.89 -6.67
C ASN A 177 9.64 9.88 -7.48
N LYS A 178 9.67 10.04 -8.81
CA LYS A 178 10.39 9.12 -9.69
C LYS A 178 11.88 9.01 -9.35
N ASP A 179 12.52 10.14 -9.08
CA ASP A 179 13.96 10.20 -8.81
C ASP A 179 14.30 9.54 -7.47
N ASP A 180 13.52 9.83 -6.42
CA ASP A 180 13.67 9.22 -5.10
C ASP A 180 13.43 7.70 -5.15
N LEU A 181 12.41 7.26 -5.90
CA LEU A 181 12.13 5.84 -6.10
C LEU A 181 13.31 5.12 -6.76
N MET A 182 13.94 5.72 -7.78
CA MET A 182 15.09 5.13 -8.45
C MET A 182 16.28 4.96 -7.50
N ILE A 183 16.56 5.95 -6.67
CA ILE A 183 17.62 5.90 -5.65
C ILE A 183 17.34 4.76 -4.66
N GLU A 184 16.11 4.69 -4.15
CA GLU A 184 15.69 3.69 -3.19
C GLU A 184 15.66 2.26 -3.78
N GLN A 185 15.27 2.10 -5.04
CA GLN A 185 15.34 0.81 -5.75
C GLN A 185 16.79 0.35 -5.95
N ALA A 186 17.71 1.27 -6.28
CA ALA A 186 19.13 0.95 -6.37
C ALA A 186 19.67 0.49 -5.01
N ARG A 187 19.31 1.19 -3.92
CA ARG A 187 19.65 0.80 -2.54
C ARG A 187 19.10 -0.58 -2.19
N LYS A 188 17.83 -0.86 -2.49
CA LYS A 188 17.19 -2.17 -2.31
C LYS A 188 17.99 -3.27 -3.00
N LYS A 189 18.37 -3.07 -4.26
CA LYS A 189 19.14 -4.06 -5.04
C LYS A 189 20.50 -4.38 -4.42
N ILE A 190 21.20 -3.38 -3.88
CA ILE A 190 22.49 -3.57 -3.20
C ILE A 190 22.29 -4.44 -1.95
N VAL A 191 21.36 -4.06 -1.08
CA VAL A 191 21.06 -4.78 0.18
C VAL A 191 20.63 -6.22 -0.09
N GLU A 192 19.76 -6.45 -1.09
CA GLU A 192 19.33 -7.79 -1.47
C GLU A 192 20.46 -8.64 -2.04
N THR A 193 21.36 -8.04 -2.81
CA THR A 193 22.52 -8.74 -3.37
C THR A 193 23.48 -9.19 -2.27
N GLU A 194 23.76 -8.32 -1.30
CA GLU A 194 24.58 -8.65 -0.13
C GLU A 194 23.92 -9.74 0.73
N ALA A 195 22.62 -9.62 0.99
CA ALA A 195 21.86 -10.61 1.74
C ALA A 195 21.90 -12.00 1.05
N ARG A 196 21.72 -12.03 -0.28
CA ARG A 196 21.81 -13.25 -1.09
C ARG A 196 23.22 -13.84 -1.06
N LYS A 197 24.25 -13.00 -1.05
CA LYS A 197 25.64 -13.44 -0.93
C LYS A 197 25.89 -14.13 0.42
N CYS A 198 25.48 -13.56 1.55
CA CYS A 198 25.62 -14.20 2.86
C CYS A 198 24.91 -15.57 2.92
N LEU A 199 23.71 -15.69 2.31
CA LEU A 199 22.99 -16.96 2.26
C LEU A 199 23.72 -18.00 1.41
N LYS A 200 24.26 -17.60 0.25
CA LYS A 200 25.07 -18.47 -0.60
C LYS A 200 26.36 -18.92 0.09
N ASP A 201 27.09 -17.98 0.72
CA ASP A 201 28.34 -18.28 1.42
C ASP A 201 28.09 -19.25 2.59
N LYS A 202 26.98 -19.08 3.32
CA LYS A 202 26.52 -20.04 4.34
C LYS A 202 26.31 -21.43 3.74
N ASP A 203 25.57 -21.54 2.63
CA ASP A 203 25.27 -22.83 2.00
C ASP A 203 26.55 -23.51 1.48
N ASP A 204 27.48 -22.76 0.89
CA ASP A 204 28.77 -23.26 0.42
C ASP A 204 29.65 -23.76 1.58
N ILE A 205 29.64 -23.07 2.73
CA ILE A 205 30.35 -23.52 3.94
C ILE A 205 29.71 -24.79 4.52
N LEU A 206 28.37 -24.88 4.54
CA LEU A 206 27.67 -26.07 5.01
C LEU A 206 27.91 -27.29 4.11
N GLN A 207 28.03 -27.08 2.79
CA GLN A 207 28.44 -28.16 1.88
C GLN A 207 29.85 -28.67 2.19
N LYS A 208 30.80 -27.79 2.51
CA LYS A 208 32.15 -28.17 2.95
C LYS A 208 32.12 -28.92 4.28
N TYR A 209 31.32 -28.43 5.24
CA TYR A 209 31.10 -29.06 6.54
C TYR A 209 30.62 -30.51 6.41
N ASN A 210 29.68 -30.77 5.48
CA ASN A 210 29.14 -32.11 5.24
C ASN A 210 30.15 -33.09 4.62
N LYS A 211 31.12 -32.59 3.85
CA LYS A 211 32.14 -33.41 3.17
C LYS A 211 33.36 -33.72 4.05
N GLU A 212 33.66 -32.86 5.02
CA GLU A 212 34.81 -33.01 5.91
C GLU A 212 34.61 -34.19 6.89
N SER A 213 35.67 -34.89 7.28
CA SER A 213 35.61 -36.00 8.24
C SER A 213 36.20 -35.62 9.60
N ASN A 214 37.15 -34.67 9.63
CA ASN A 214 37.78 -34.22 10.85
C ASN A 214 36.83 -33.36 11.72
N ILE A 215 36.65 -33.77 12.98
CA ILE A 215 35.67 -33.15 13.88
C ILE A 215 36.01 -31.69 14.24
N ILE A 216 37.30 -31.36 14.37
CA ILE A 216 37.76 -30.00 14.70
C ILE A 216 37.49 -29.08 13.51
N LYS A 217 37.84 -29.53 12.29
CA LYS A 217 37.55 -28.77 11.06
C LYS A 217 36.05 -28.57 10.86
N LYS A 218 35.22 -29.58 11.17
CA LYS A 218 33.77 -29.45 11.19
C LYS A 218 33.31 -28.36 12.15
N ALA A 219 33.79 -28.36 13.39
CA ALA A 219 33.43 -27.32 14.36
C ALA A 219 33.80 -25.91 13.87
N LEU A 220 34.97 -25.75 13.24
CA LEU A 220 35.39 -24.48 12.62
C LEU A 220 34.46 -24.06 11.46
N LEU A 221 34.17 -24.97 10.53
CA LEU A 221 33.26 -24.72 9.40
C LEU A 221 31.85 -24.36 9.89
N TYR A 222 31.35 -25.04 10.91
CA TYR A 222 30.08 -24.72 11.54
C TYR A 222 30.08 -23.31 12.13
N ARG A 223 31.13 -22.93 12.87
CA ARG A 223 31.27 -21.56 13.40
C ARG A 223 31.28 -20.52 12.28
N SER A 224 31.98 -20.78 11.17
CA SER A 224 31.98 -19.89 10.00
C SER A 224 30.60 -19.76 9.38
N ALA A 225 29.83 -20.85 9.26
CA ALA A 225 28.46 -20.79 8.77
C ALA A 225 27.56 -19.95 9.68
N THR A 226 27.69 -20.09 11.01
CA THR A 226 26.97 -19.27 11.99
C THR A 226 27.32 -17.79 11.87
N MET A 227 28.59 -17.44 11.60
CA MET A 227 28.99 -16.05 11.39
C MET A 227 28.32 -15.42 10.15
N GLU A 228 28.14 -16.18 9.06
CA GLU A 228 27.40 -15.70 7.88
C GLU A 228 25.90 -15.51 8.18
N VAL A 229 25.31 -16.37 9.01
CA VAL A 229 23.94 -16.19 9.51
C VAL A 229 23.82 -14.93 10.37
N GLU A 230 24.77 -14.68 11.26
CA GLU A 230 24.81 -13.45 12.08
C GLU A 230 24.95 -12.19 11.20
N LYS A 231 25.75 -12.24 10.12
CA LYS A 231 25.85 -11.15 9.13
C LYS A 231 24.53 -10.93 8.42
N TYR A 232 23.89 -12.00 7.94
CA TYR A 232 22.57 -11.92 7.32
C TYR A 232 21.53 -11.30 8.27
N HIS A 233 21.47 -11.72 9.54
CA HIS A 233 20.54 -11.14 10.51
C HIS A 233 20.82 -9.67 10.82
N ARG A 234 22.09 -9.25 10.82
CA ARG A 234 22.44 -7.83 10.91
C ARG A 234 21.88 -7.04 9.72
N LEU A 235 22.15 -7.50 8.49
CA LEU A 235 21.60 -6.91 7.27
C LEU A 235 20.07 -6.93 7.27
N GLN A 236 19.45 -7.97 7.81
CA GLN A 236 18.01 -8.08 7.90
C GLN A 236 17.42 -6.98 8.80
N ARG A 237 18.01 -6.76 9.97
CA ARG A 237 17.56 -5.76 10.94
C ARG A 237 17.84 -4.33 10.50
N SER A 238 19.01 -4.06 9.92
CA SER A 238 19.40 -2.69 9.55
C SER A 238 18.99 -2.28 8.13
N GLY A 239 18.93 -3.24 7.20
CA GLY A 239 18.75 -2.99 5.77
C GLY A 239 17.44 -3.54 5.23
N ILE A 240 17.27 -4.88 5.23
CA ILE A 240 16.20 -5.56 4.48
C ILE A 240 14.82 -5.08 4.91
N LEU A 241 14.56 -4.98 6.22
CA LEU A 241 13.26 -4.50 6.72
C LEU A 241 12.96 -3.06 6.31
N SER A 242 13.99 -2.22 6.11
CA SER A 242 13.80 -0.84 5.63
C SER A 242 13.51 -0.76 4.13
N VAL A 243 14.01 -1.70 3.33
CA VAL A 243 13.83 -1.73 1.87
C VAL A 243 12.66 -2.58 1.40
N GLN A 244 12.09 -3.41 2.27
CA GLN A 244 11.05 -4.38 1.89
C GLN A 244 9.81 -3.73 1.27
N ASN A 245 9.48 -2.50 1.68
CA ASN A 245 8.30 -1.78 1.20
C ASN A 245 8.56 -0.95 -0.07
N ILE A 246 9.79 -0.96 -0.60
CA ILE A 246 10.12 -0.25 -1.84
C ILE A 246 9.61 -1.10 -3.00
N PRO A 247 8.66 -0.58 -3.81
CA PRO A 247 8.08 -1.32 -4.91
C PRO A 247 9.11 -1.51 -6.03
N ASP A 248 8.98 -2.61 -6.79
CA ASP A 248 9.76 -2.79 -8.00
C ASP A 248 9.20 -1.91 -9.14
N ALA A 249 9.98 -1.71 -10.20
CA ALA A 249 9.57 -0.86 -11.32
C ALA A 249 8.28 -1.34 -12.02
N ALA A 250 7.97 -2.64 -11.94
CA ALA A 250 6.74 -3.22 -12.47
C ALA A 250 5.52 -3.01 -11.56
N ASP A 251 5.73 -2.70 -10.28
CA ASP A 251 4.67 -2.47 -9.29
C ASP A 251 4.33 -0.99 -9.11
N VAL A 252 4.76 -0.13 -10.03
CA VAL A 252 4.47 1.30 -10.02
C VAL A 252 3.88 1.77 -11.34
N VAL A 253 3.02 2.77 -11.24
CA VAL A 253 2.28 3.40 -12.33
C VAL A 253 2.68 4.86 -12.38
N PRO A 254 3.21 5.37 -13.52
CA PRO A 254 3.53 6.78 -13.63
C PRO A 254 2.25 7.62 -13.62
N ILE A 255 2.26 8.69 -12.83
CA ILE A 255 1.23 9.72 -12.84
C ILE A 255 1.88 11.09 -13.15
N ARG A 256 1.11 12.18 -13.13
CA ARG A 256 1.61 13.49 -13.55
C ARG A 256 2.58 14.08 -12.52
N ASN A 257 3.37 15.06 -12.96
CA ASN A 257 4.36 15.78 -12.14
C ASN A 257 5.50 14.90 -11.60
N ASN A 258 6.04 13.99 -12.42
CA ASN A 258 7.15 13.11 -12.05
C ASN A 258 6.86 12.19 -10.84
N LEU A 259 5.59 11.88 -10.61
CA LEU A 259 5.15 11.02 -9.52
C LEU A 259 4.89 9.59 -10.02
N MET A 260 5.12 8.63 -9.14
CA MET A 260 4.91 7.20 -9.34
C MET A 260 3.99 6.68 -8.24
N LEU A 261 2.86 6.10 -8.63
CA LEU A 261 1.88 5.53 -7.70
C LEU A 261 2.04 4.01 -7.64
N THR A 262 1.99 3.39 -6.46
CA THR A 262 2.03 1.92 -6.39
C THR A 262 0.80 1.31 -7.04
N SER A 263 1.00 0.25 -7.83
CA SER A 263 -0.10 -0.49 -8.46
C SER A 263 -0.96 -1.21 -7.42
N LYS A 264 -0.39 -1.55 -6.26
CA LYS A 264 -1.08 -2.16 -5.12
C LYS A 264 -1.29 -1.14 -4.02
N GLY A 265 -2.45 -1.20 -3.40
CA GLY A 265 -2.88 -0.38 -2.29
C GLY A 265 -3.59 -1.21 -1.23
N THR A 266 -3.97 -0.57 -0.14
CA THR A 266 -4.59 -1.20 1.02
C THR A 266 -6.00 -0.69 1.19
N VAL A 267 -6.95 -1.60 1.43
CA VAL A 267 -8.35 -1.26 1.72
C VAL A 267 -8.62 -1.43 3.19
N TRP A 268 -9.12 -0.39 3.84
CA TRP A 268 -9.34 -0.38 5.28
C TRP A 268 -10.54 0.47 5.68
N MET A 269 -11.09 0.22 6.87
CA MET A 269 -12.16 1.00 7.47
C MET A 269 -11.75 1.50 8.85
N LYS A 270 -12.36 2.59 9.29
CA LYS A 270 -12.20 3.08 10.66
C LYS A 270 -13.25 2.41 11.55
N ASN A 271 -12.80 1.66 12.56
CA ASN A 271 -13.66 1.05 13.57
C ASN A 271 -14.48 2.14 14.27
N LYS A 272 -15.81 2.01 14.19
CA LYS A 272 -16.75 2.89 14.91
C LYS A 272 -16.81 2.60 16.42
N LEU A 273 -16.10 1.57 16.89
CA LEU A 273 -16.44 0.86 18.12
C LEU A 273 -15.99 1.47 19.46
N ASP A 274 -15.26 2.59 19.49
CA ASP A 274 -14.85 3.20 20.77
C ASP A 274 -15.32 4.66 20.87
N SER A 275 -16.63 4.86 21.02
CA SER A 275 -17.20 6.08 21.60
C SER A 275 -17.21 6.07 23.14
N GLY A 276 -16.59 5.06 23.77
CA GLY A 276 -16.30 5.08 25.21
C GLY A 276 -15.32 6.20 25.58
N PRO A 277 -15.39 6.75 26.82
CA PRO A 277 -14.51 7.80 27.28
C PRO A 277 -13.05 7.35 27.17
N GLN A 278 -12.27 8.03 26.32
CA GLN A 278 -10.86 7.73 26.07
C GLN A 278 -10.05 8.01 27.33
N GLN A 279 -9.63 6.96 28.04
CA GLN A 279 -8.54 7.10 29.00
C GLN A 279 -7.27 7.44 28.24
N LEU A 280 -6.74 8.64 28.52
CA LEU A 280 -5.53 9.22 27.96
C LEU A 280 -4.30 8.45 28.45
N SER A 281 -4.04 7.25 27.93
CA SER A 281 -2.72 6.62 28.09
C SER A 281 -1.82 7.01 26.93
N SER A 282 -0.67 7.59 27.28
CA SER A 282 0.22 8.33 26.42
C SER A 282 1.15 7.46 25.54
N VAL A 283 1.52 8.03 24.38
CA VAL A 283 2.71 7.73 23.57
C VAL A 283 2.81 6.34 22.89
N ILE A 284 1.89 6.01 21.97
CA ILE A 284 2.11 5.00 20.91
C ILE A 284 1.60 5.54 19.56
N PRO A 285 2.26 5.27 18.40
CA PRO A 285 2.03 5.95 17.14
C PRO A 285 0.58 5.83 16.64
N TRP A 286 0.09 6.93 16.08
CA TRP A 286 -1.22 7.21 15.46
C TRP A 286 -1.89 6.11 14.60
N PHE A 287 -1.19 5.05 14.20
CA PHE A 287 -1.82 3.78 13.76
C PHE A 287 -2.35 3.01 14.98
N SER A 288 -3.26 3.64 15.70
CA SER A 288 -3.97 3.06 16.85
C SER A 288 -4.93 1.95 16.40
N LYS A 289 -5.38 1.10 17.33
CA LYS A 289 -6.34 -0.03 17.22
C LYS A 289 -7.69 0.25 16.51
N LYS A 290 -7.83 1.39 15.83
CA LYS A 290 -9.04 1.94 15.22
C LYS A 290 -9.15 1.69 13.71
N GLN A 291 -8.16 1.08 13.06
CA GLN A 291 -8.24 0.73 11.63
C GLN A 291 -8.39 -0.77 11.47
N GLU A 292 -9.36 -1.18 10.68
CA GLU A 292 -9.58 -2.55 10.27
C GLU A 292 -9.14 -2.70 8.81
N LEU A 293 -8.08 -3.48 8.59
CA LEU A 293 -7.64 -3.86 7.24
C LEU A 293 -8.63 -4.89 6.69
N LEU A 294 -9.21 -4.60 5.53
CA LEU A 294 -10.19 -5.47 4.88
C LEU A 294 -9.58 -6.26 3.73
N GLY A 295 -8.61 -5.66 3.02
CA GLY A 295 -8.13 -6.22 1.77
C GLY A 295 -7.08 -5.39 1.07
N VAL A 296 -6.89 -5.73 -0.20
CA VAL A 296 -5.92 -5.11 -1.11
C VAL A 296 -6.67 -4.47 -2.28
N ALA A 297 -6.17 -3.32 -2.71
CA ALA A 297 -6.59 -2.67 -3.94
C ALA A 297 -5.51 -2.85 -5.00
N SER A 298 -5.88 -3.02 -6.26
CA SER A 298 -4.95 -3.08 -7.38
C SER A 298 -5.42 -2.21 -8.54
N ILE A 299 -4.56 -1.34 -9.04
CA ILE A 299 -4.79 -0.54 -10.24
C ILE A 299 -4.62 -1.44 -11.46
N GLN A 300 -5.67 -1.57 -12.28
CA GLN A 300 -5.66 -2.39 -13.50
C GLN A 300 -5.28 -1.57 -14.73
N ARG A 301 -5.78 -0.33 -14.79
CA ARG A 301 -5.56 0.60 -15.90
C ARG A 301 -5.44 2.01 -15.35
N HIS A 302 -4.64 2.82 -16.02
CA HIS A 302 -4.61 4.26 -15.84
C HIS A 302 -4.64 4.88 -17.23
N ALA A 303 -5.46 5.90 -17.40
CA ALA A 303 -5.54 6.65 -18.65
C ALA A 303 -5.25 8.12 -18.35
N THR A 304 -4.38 8.72 -19.15
CA THR A 304 -4.18 10.16 -19.16
C THR A 304 -4.96 10.77 -20.30
N LYS A 305 -5.31 12.07 -20.18
CA LYS A 305 -6.03 12.80 -21.24
C LYS A 305 -5.34 12.71 -22.61
N LYS A 306 -4.00 12.56 -22.64
CA LYS A 306 -3.24 12.34 -23.88
C LYS A 306 -3.59 11.00 -24.53
N ASP A 307 -3.69 9.92 -23.75
CA ASP A 307 -4.03 8.59 -24.24
C ASP A 307 -5.45 8.54 -24.86
N VAL A 308 -6.37 9.33 -24.31
CA VAL A 308 -7.74 9.44 -24.82
C VAL A 308 -7.81 10.19 -26.15
N ILE A 309 -6.98 11.22 -26.34
CA ILE A 309 -6.97 12.04 -27.56
C ILE A 309 -6.22 11.33 -28.70
N GLU A 310 -5.09 10.69 -28.40
CA GLU A 310 -4.22 10.10 -29.43
C GLU A 310 -4.71 8.73 -29.92
N ASN A 311 -5.64 8.08 -29.22
CA ASN A 311 -6.08 6.75 -29.59
C ASN A 311 -7.59 6.54 -29.31
N PRO A 312 -8.49 7.07 -30.18
CA PRO A 312 -9.94 6.99 -29.99
C PRO A 312 -10.49 5.57 -29.99
N ALA A 313 -9.71 4.57 -30.44
CA ALA A 313 -10.05 3.16 -30.31
C ALA A 313 -10.21 2.70 -28.85
N PHE A 314 -9.69 3.45 -27.87
CA PHE A 314 -9.89 3.17 -26.44
C PHE A 314 -11.33 3.42 -25.95
N SER A 315 -12.17 4.16 -26.69
CA SER A 315 -13.57 4.40 -26.28
C SER A 315 -14.56 3.32 -26.73
N ILE A 316 -14.11 2.29 -27.48
CA ILE A 316 -15.01 1.35 -28.18
C ILE A 316 -15.20 0.02 -27.41
N PHE A 317 -14.44 -0.20 -26.33
CA PHE A 317 -14.53 -1.41 -25.49
C PHE A 317 -15.13 -1.17 -24.08
N GLN A 318 -15.93 -0.10 -23.92
CA GLN A 318 -16.77 0.12 -22.73
C GLN A 318 -18.13 -0.55 -22.91
#